data_AF-A0A231HJ43-F1
#
_entry.id   AF-A0A231HJ43-F1
#
_cell.length_a   1.000
_cell.length_b   1.000
_cell.length_c   1.000
_cell.angle_alpha   90.00
_cell.angle_beta   90.00
_cell.angle_gamma   90.00
#
_symmetry.space_group_name_H-M   'P 1'
#
loop_
_entity.id
_entity.type
_entity.pdbx_description
1 polymer ?
#
loop_
_entity_poly.entity_id
_entity_poly.type
_entity_poly.pdbx_seq_one_letter_code
_entity_poly.pdbx_strand_id
1 'polypeptide(L)'
;MKRYISFALSALVLAGTLVAPAGAQQAKNNDFRLAMSATFQRMIQSYHQGERSPLSGDILDSSRPNVAQFFGRRTDASVEHGPHSPDQSIALHYYRDAVLDGKRTAACLMTFDTSNPAFLAGYESTGLFTKGEITYYLAAHEFGHCAALHQASLGNMLSIKPGKDQELFADQYALAFFLLQDKINTAKKIIIFNRQNVAKDDFHHHPDELQAFFDAFPPLDDSLRANVKNTYDLVALTINVAAKAQIHLLAKAQQVAND
;
A
#
# COMPACT_ATOMS: atom_id res chain seq x y z
N MET A 1 43.91 -30.54 -57.13
CA MET A 1 42.52 -30.11 -56.89
C MET A 1 42.40 -29.68 -55.43
N LYS A 2 42.15 -28.39 -55.18
CA LYS A 2 41.95 -27.81 -53.84
C LYS A 2 40.46 -27.92 -53.48
N ARG A 3 40.15 -28.40 -52.28
CA ARG A 3 38.82 -28.25 -51.66
C ARG A 3 39.02 -27.60 -50.30
N TYR A 4 38.50 -26.38 -50.16
CA TYR A 4 38.39 -25.65 -48.90
C TYR A 4 37.05 -26.01 -48.27
N ILE A 5 37.05 -26.40 -46.99
CA ILE A 5 35.85 -26.43 -46.16
C ILE A 5 36.09 -25.44 -45.03
N SER A 6 35.29 -24.37 -45.06
CA SER A 6 35.20 -23.32 -44.07
C SER A 6 34.36 -23.83 -42.90
N PHE A 7 34.89 -23.78 -41.67
CA PHE A 7 34.09 -23.93 -40.46
C PHE A 7 33.90 -22.54 -39.84
N ALA A 8 32.64 -22.11 -39.83
CA ALA A 8 32.20 -20.87 -39.22
C ALA A 8 32.41 -20.91 -37.69
N LEU A 9 32.93 -19.81 -37.16
CA LEU A 9 32.92 -19.49 -35.74
C LEU A 9 31.46 -19.32 -35.29
N SER A 10 30.92 -20.27 -34.55
CA SER A 10 29.73 -20.03 -33.72
C SER A 10 30.20 -19.42 -32.40
N ALA A 11 30.04 -18.09 -32.29
CA ALA A 11 30.12 -17.40 -31.02
C ALA A 11 28.99 -17.90 -30.12
N LEU A 12 29.37 -18.63 -29.07
CA LEU A 12 28.48 -18.97 -27.97
C LEU A 12 28.19 -17.67 -27.21
N VAL A 13 27.06 -17.03 -27.51
CA VAL A 13 26.52 -15.95 -26.67
C VAL A 13 25.98 -16.63 -25.41
N LEU A 14 26.79 -16.65 -24.35
CA LEU A 14 26.26 -16.84 -23.00
C LEU A 14 25.32 -15.66 -22.72
N ALA A 15 24.02 -15.90 -22.86
CA ALA A 15 23.00 -15.08 -22.21
C ALA A 15 23.11 -15.32 -20.69
N GLY A 16 24.12 -14.70 -20.07
CA GLY A 16 24.18 -14.59 -18.63
C GLY A 16 23.04 -13.67 -18.20
N THR A 17 22.02 -14.24 -17.56
CA THR A 17 21.14 -13.48 -16.69
C THR A 17 22.03 -12.79 -15.66
N LEU A 18 22.19 -11.47 -15.76
CA LEU A 18 22.85 -10.65 -14.77
C LEU A 18 22.01 -10.69 -13.48
N VAL A 19 22.24 -11.72 -12.66
CA VAL A 19 21.83 -11.70 -11.26
C VAL A 19 22.66 -10.61 -10.63
N ALA A 20 22.04 -9.49 -10.25
CA ALA A 20 22.71 -8.46 -9.50
C ALA A 20 23.38 -9.10 -8.27
N PRO A 21 24.63 -8.75 -7.91
CA PRO A 21 25.26 -9.30 -6.73
C PRO A 21 24.35 -9.06 -5.53
N ALA A 22 24.17 -10.07 -4.67
CA ALA A 22 23.18 -10.06 -3.59
C ALA A 22 23.22 -8.77 -2.73
N GLY A 23 24.41 -8.18 -2.55
CA GLY A 23 24.57 -6.89 -1.84
C GLY A 23 23.99 -5.66 -2.55
N ALA A 24 23.93 -5.64 -3.89
CA ALA A 24 23.34 -4.54 -4.64
C ALA A 24 21.80 -4.56 -4.61
N GLN A 25 21.19 -5.75 -4.55
CA GLN A 25 19.75 -5.88 -4.38
C GLN A 25 19.35 -5.51 -2.94
N GLN A 26 20.08 -6.00 -1.95
CA GLN A 26 19.84 -5.66 -0.55
C GLN A 26 19.95 -4.14 -0.29
N ALA A 27 20.92 -3.46 -0.92
CA ALA A 27 21.03 -2.00 -0.85
C ALA A 27 19.77 -1.29 -1.38
N LYS A 28 19.26 -1.71 -2.54
CA LYS A 28 18.02 -1.16 -3.13
C LYS A 28 16.80 -1.40 -2.23
N ASN A 29 16.70 -2.59 -1.65
CA ASN A 29 15.62 -2.92 -0.70
C ASN A 29 15.70 -2.01 0.54
N ASN A 30 16.90 -1.75 1.05
CA ASN A 30 17.09 -0.83 2.17
C ASN A 30 16.77 0.63 1.80
N ASP A 31 17.13 1.09 0.60
CA ASP A 31 16.76 2.43 0.12
C ASP A 31 15.25 2.60 0.03
N PHE A 32 14.55 1.58 -0.49
CA PHE A 32 13.09 1.54 -0.50
C PHE A 32 12.53 1.63 0.92
N ARG A 33 13.02 0.79 1.85
CA ARG A 33 12.58 0.78 3.26
C ARG A 33 12.73 2.16 3.90
N LEU A 34 13.86 2.83 3.68
CA LEU A 34 14.11 4.18 4.20
C LEU A 34 13.15 5.21 3.59
N ALA A 35 12.90 5.14 2.28
CA ALA A 35 11.97 6.05 1.61
C ALA A 35 10.52 5.84 2.09
N MET A 36 10.11 4.59 2.27
CA MET A 36 8.80 4.23 2.80
C MET A 36 8.64 4.69 4.25
N SER A 37 9.62 4.41 5.13
CA SER A 37 9.67 4.90 6.52
C SER A 37 9.46 6.41 6.57
N ALA A 38 10.26 7.16 5.82
CA ALA A 38 10.20 8.62 5.81
C ALA A 38 8.86 9.15 5.28
N THR A 39 8.28 8.50 4.27
CA THR A 39 6.98 8.88 3.69
C THR A 39 5.85 8.62 4.68
N PHE A 40 5.82 7.43 5.27
CA PHE A 40 4.82 7.03 6.25
C PHE A 40 4.86 7.90 7.50
N GLN A 41 6.06 8.18 8.04
CA GLN A 41 6.23 9.08 9.17
C GLN A 41 5.74 10.50 8.88
N ARG A 42 5.93 11.03 7.66
CA ARG A 42 5.35 12.32 7.27
C ARG A 42 3.82 12.28 7.23
N MET A 43 3.22 11.18 6.80
CA MET A 43 1.76 11.02 6.82
C MET A 43 1.24 11.00 8.27
N ILE A 44 1.92 10.33 9.19
CA ILE A 44 1.60 10.36 10.63
C ILE A 44 1.76 11.77 11.21
N GLN A 45 2.85 12.46 10.88
CA GLN A 45 3.05 13.86 11.33
C GLN A 45 1.98 14.80 10.81
N SER A 46 1.56 14.63 9.56
CA SER A 46 0.43 15.38 9.00
C SER A 46 -0.87 15.03 9.75
N TYR A 47 -1.09 13.76 10.07
CA TYR A 47 -2.29 13.28 10.74
C TYR A 47 -2.47 13.93 12.11
N HIS A 48 -1.35 14.12 12.84
CA HIS A 48 -1.34 14.81 14.14
C HIS A 48 -1.75 16.29 14.08
N GLN A 49 -1.89 16.87 12.89
CA GLN A 49 -2.44 18.23 12.75
C GLN A 49 -3.96 18.26 12.98
N GLY A 50 -4.65 17.15 12.75
CA GLY A 50 -6.10 17.00 12.95
C GLY A 50 -6.47 16.10 14.14
N GLU A 51 -5.72 15.02 14.38
CA GLU A 51 -5.91 14.10 15.50
C GLU A 51 -4.87 14.35 16.60
N ARG A 52 -5.30 14.53 17.85
CA ARG A 52 -4.39 14.81 18.98
C ARG A 52 -3.96 13.55 19.73
N SER A 53 -4.66 12.44 19.52
CA SER A 53 -4.34 11.17 20.16
C SER A 53 -3.00 10.63 19.65
N PRO A 54 -2.16 10.08 20.54
CA PRO A 54 -0.80 9.70 20.20
C PRO A 54 -0.79 8.49 19.25
N LEU A 55 -0.13 8.66 18.11
CA LEU A 55 0.09 7.61 17.12
C LEU A 55 1.54 7.67 16.64
N SER A 56 2.26 6.57 16.73
CA SER A 56 3.62 6.43 16.20
C SER A 56 3.64 5.40 15.08
N GLY A 57 4.68 5.42 14.26
CA GLY A 57 4.84 4.35 13.28
C GLY A 57 6.15 4.37 12.54
N ASP A 58 6.57 3.17 12.12
CA ASP A 58 7.82 2.95 11.41
C ASP A 58 7.80 1.58 10.70
N ILE A 59 8.80 1.35 9.85
CA ILE A 59 9.04 0.10 9.14
C ILE A 59 10.33 -0.55 9.63
N LEU A 60 10.18 -1.74 10.19
CA LEU A 60 11.22 -2.50 10.85
C LEU A 60 11.68 -3.67 9.97
N ASP A 61 12.99 -3.83 9.86
CA ASP A 61 13.62 -4.84 9.00
C ASP A 61 13.54 -6.24 9.64
N SER A 62 12.61 -7.08 9.19
CA SER A 62 12.35 -8.42 9.73
C SER A 62 13.40 -9.45 9.34
N SER A 63 14.33 -9.13 8.43
CA SER A 63 15.54 -9.95 8.19
C SER A 63 16.42 -10.05 9.45
N ARG A 64 16.25 -9.14 10.41
CA ARG A 64 16.99 -9.12 11.68
C ARG A 64 16.27 -10.01 12.71
N PRO A 65 16.97 -10.98 13.34
CA PRO A 65 16.33 -11.93 14.26
C PRO A 65 15.58 -11.29 15.44
N ASN A 66 16.12 -10.19 16.00
CA ASN A 66 15.50 -9.48 17.11
C ASN A 66 14.18 -8.78 16.70
N VAL A 67 14.07 -8.34 15.45
CA VAL A 67 12.86 -7.73 14.90
C VAL A 67 11.82 -8.81 14.62
N ALA A 68 12.21 -9.91 13.97
CA ALA A 68 11.32 -11.06 13.75
C ALA A 68 10.75 -11.60 15.08
N GLN A 69 11.59 -11.72 16.12
CA GLN A 69 11.15 -12.14 17.45
C GLN A 69 10.18 -11.14 18.12
N PHE A 70 10.34 -9.84 17.87
CA PHE A 70 9.45 -8.82 18.42
C PHE A 70 8.03 -8.99 17.87
N PHE A 71 7.87 -9.19 16.56
CA PHE A 71 6.57 -9.36 15.91
C PHE A 71 5.90 -10.72 16.23
N GLY A 72 6.67 -11.72 16.65
CA GLY A 72 6.13 -12.96 17.22
C GLY A 72 5.45 -12.83 18.60
N ARG A 73 5.29 -11.60 19.14
CA ARG A 73 4.58 -11.31 20.40
C ARG A 73 3.16 -10.79 20.11
N ARG A 74 2.26 -10.84 21.11
CA ARG A 74 0.86 -10.41 21.01
C ARG A 74 0.72 -9.02 20.35
N THR A 75 -0.01 -8.96 19.23
CA THR A 75 -0.47 -7.75 18.53
C THR A 75 -1.96 -7.54 18.80
N ASP A 76 -2.45 -6.29 18.78
CA ASP A 76 -3.90 -6.01 18.93
C ASP A 76 -4.65 -6.24 17.61
N ALA A 77 -4.00 -5.92 16.50
CA ALA A 77 -4.43 -6.30 15.15
C ALA A 77 -3.22 -6.44 14.22
N SER A 78 -3.32 -7.37 13.26
CA SER A 78 -2.32 -7.59 12.21
C SER A 78 -3.04 -7.62 10.87
N VAL A 79 -2.57 -6.83 9.91
CA VAL A 79 -2.98 -6.93 8.51
C VAL A 79 -1.87 -7.70 7.80
N GLU A 80 -2.12 -8.99 7.60
CA GLU A 80 -1.20 -9.88 6.89
C GLU A 80 -1.70 -10.10 5.47
N HIS A 81 -0.82 -9.82 4.52
CA HIS A 81 -1.05 -10.15 3.12
C HIS A 81 -1.09 -11.68 2.95
N GLY A 82 -2.22 -12.19 2.44
CA GLY A 82 -2.42 -13.63 2.27
C GLY A 82 -1.39 -14.29 1.34
N PRO A 83 -1.34 -15.64 1.29
CA PRO A 83 -0.37 -16.37 0.46
C PRO A 83 -0.46 -16.08 -1.04
N HIS A 84 -1.53 -15.41 -1.49
CA HIS A 84 -1.78 -15.01 -2.88
C HIS A 84 -1.59 -13.51 -3.16
N SER A 85 -1.28 -12.72 -2.13
CA SER A 85 -1.00 -11.29 -2.33
C SER A 85 0.28 -11.13 -3.14
N PRO A 86 0.29 -10.24 -4.15
CA PRO A 86 1.48 -9.94 -4.93
C PRO A 86 2.61 -9.35 -4.08
N ASP A 87 2.34 -8.96 -2.84
CA ASP A 87 3.30 -8.42 -1.89
C ASP A 87 3.16 -9.07 -0.50
N GLN A 88 3.86 -10.18 -0.27
CA GLN A 88 4.04 -10.74 1.07
C GLN A 88 5.12 -10.01 1.87
N SER A 89 5.65 -8.87 1.38
CA SER A 89 6.87 -8.29 1.93
C SER A 89 6.66 -7.21 2.98
N ILE A 90 5.41 -6.71 3.14
CA ILE A 90 5.07 -5.67 4.12
C ILE A 90 3.85 -6.09 4.92
N ALA A 91 3.93 -6.26 6.23
CA ALA A 91 2.75 -6.49 7.05
C ALA A 91 2.62 -5.36 8.08
N LEU A 92 1.41 -4.84 8.26
CA LEU A 92 1.14 -3.81 9.25
C LEU A 92 0.67 -4.44 10.56
N HIS A 93 1.36 -4.11 11.64
CA HIS A 93 0.98 -4.50 12.99
C HIS A 93 0.55 -3.27 13.79
N TYR A 94 -0.67 -3.32 14.31
CA TYR A 94 -1.21 -2.26 15.16
C TYR A 94 -1.18 -2.65 16.63
N TYR A 95 -0.68 -1.73 17.44
CA TYR A 95 -0.62 -1.81 18.89
C TYR A 95 -1.33 -0.59 19.46
N ARG A 96 -2.48 -0.79 20.09
CA ARG A 96 -3.27 0.28 20.70
C ARG A 96 -2.55 0.88 21.91
N ASP A 97 -1.96 0.03 22.73
CA ASP A 97 -1.41 0.38 24.05
C ASP A 97 0.13 0.19 24.11
N ALA A 98 0.85 0.69 23.11
CA ALA A 98 2.31 0.59 23.05
C ALA A 98 3.01 1.54 24.04
N VAL A 99 4.23 1.18 24.44
CA VAL A 99 5.14 2.05 25.20
C VAL A 99 6.42 2.23 24.41
N LEU A 100 6.62 3.41 23.83
CA LEU A 100 7.80 3.78 23.06
C LEU A 100 8.54 4.88 23.80
N ASP A 101 9.84 4.68 24.08
CA ASP A 101 10.68 5.60 24.85
C ASP A 101 10.04 6.06 26.18
N GLY A 102 9.38 5.13 26.86
CA GLY A 102 8.70 5.38 28.14
C GLY A 102 7.37 6.13 28.03
N LYS A 103 6.89 6.43 26.82
CA LYS A 103 5.60 7.11 26.58
C LYS A 103 4.56 6.14 26.04
N ARG A 104 3.36 6.17 26.64
CA ARG A 104 2.20 5.44 26.11
C ARG A 104 1.75 6.08 24.79
N THR A 105 1.52 5.25 23.78
CA THR A 105 1.10 5.66 22.43
C THR A 105 0.38 4.51 21.74
N ALA A 106 -0.43 4.79 20.71
CA ALA A 106 -0.70 3.79 19.69
C ALA A 106 0.51 3.68 18.74
N ALA A 107 0.74 2.51 18.13
CA ALA A 107 1.82 2.29 17.19
C ALA A 107 1.39 1.44 15.99
N CYS A 108 1.80 1.87 14.81
CA CYS A 108 1.69 1.15 13.54
C CYS A 108 3.10 0.74 13.08
N LEU A 109 3.45 -0.51 13.28
CA LEU A 109 4.77 -1.04 12.95
C LEU A 109 4.67 -1.98 11.77
N MET A 110 5.40 -1.67 10.69
CA MET A 110 5.45 -2.53 9.52
C MET A 110 6.65 -3.47 9.59
N THR A 111 6.49 -4.72 9.18
CA THR A 111 7.63 -5.61 8.89
C THR A 111 8.08 -5.47 7.45
N PHE A 112 9.38 -5.53 7.21
CA PHE A 112 9.97 -5.55 5.87
C PHE A 112 11.20 -6.45 5.81
N ASP A 113 11.25 -7.43 4.90
CA ASP A 113 12.44 -8.26 4.75
C ASP A 113 13.39 -7.68 3.69
N THR A 114 14.44 -6.95 4.14
CA THR A 114 15.44 -6.41 3.21
C THR A 114 16.23 -7.47 2.45
N SER A 115 16.23 -8.72 2.91
CA SER A 115 16.94 -9.83 2.27
C SER A 115 16.14 -10.51 1.17
N ASN A 116 14.83 -10.27 1.07
CA ASN A 116 13.98 -10.84 0.03
C ASN A 116 14.24 -10.20 -1.34
N PRO A 117 14.82 -10.93 -2.32
CA PRO A 117 15.15 -10.36 -3.63
C PRO A 117 13.93 -10.07 -4.51
N ALA A 118 12.76 -10.63 -4.18
CA ALA A 118 11.53 -10.53 -4.97
C ALA A 118 10.49 -9.57 -4.37
N PHE A 119 10.87 -8.73 -3.40
CA PHE A 119 9.92 -8.02 -2.55
C PHE A 119 8.92 -7.11 -3.32
N LEU A 120 9.33 -6.40 -4.37
CA LEU A 120 8.41 -5.62 -5.24
C LEU A 120 8.12 -6.30 -6.57
N ALA A 121 8.47 -7.57 -6.75
CA ALA A 121 8.35 -8.22 -8.05
C ALA A 121 6.89 -8.17 -8.56
N GLY A 122 5.91 -8.28 -7.67
CA GLY A 122 4.48 -8.13 -7.98
C GLY A 122 4.11 -6.77 -8.58
N TYR A 123 4.74 -5.67 -8.14
CA TYR A 123 4.50 -4.33 -8.69
C TYR A 123 5.40 -4.02 -9.88
N GLU A 124 6.69 -4.33 -9.79
CA GLU A 124 7.70 -4.03 -10.81
C GLU A 124 7.45 -4.79 -12.10
N SER A 125 7.00 -6.05 -12.03
CA SER A 125 6.73 -6.88 -13.21
C SER A 125 5.59 -6.37 -14.07
N THR A 126 4.65 -5.61 -13.49
CA THR A 126 3.51 -5.04 -14.24
C THR A 126 3.93 -3.92 -15.21
N GLY A 127 5.06 -3.26 -14.94
CA GLY A 127 5.48 -2.05 -15.66
C GLY A 127 4.53 -0.86 -15.52
N LEU A 128 3.48 -0.94 -14.67
CA LEU A 128 2.49 0.12 -14.50
C LEU A 128 3.05 1.30 -13.70
N PHE A 129 3.78 1.01 -12.62
CA PHE A 129 4.27 2.00 -11.68
C PHE A 129 5.78 2.24 -11.82
N THR A 130 6.19 3.49 -11.65
CA THR A 130 7.57 3.83 -11.33
C THR A 130 7.89 3.42 -9.89
N LYS A 131 9.18 3.24 -9.55
CA LYS A 131 9.58 2.92 -8.16
C LYS A 131 9.07 3.95 -7.14
N GLY A 132 9.08 5.24 -7.51
CA GLY A 132 8.54 6.30 -6.65
C GLY A 132 7.03 6.15 -6.43
N GLU A 133 6.26 5.86 -7.49
CA GLU A 133 4.82 5.60 -7.35
C GLU A 133 4.54 4.39 -6.47
N ILE A 134 5.33 3.31 -6.57
CA ILE A 134 5.22 2.14 -5.69
C ILE A 134 5.42 2.55 -4.22
N THR A 135 6.50 3.29 -3.92
CA THR A 135 6.77 3.76 -2.54
C THR A 135 5.63 4.61 -1.99
N TYR A 136 5.11 5.57 -2.75
CA TYR A 136 4.01 6.42 -2.28
C TYR A 136 2.69 5.66 -2.16
N TYR A 137 2.41 4.74 -3.09
CA TYR A 137 1.21 3.92 -3.03
C TYR A 137 1.23 3.02 -1.79
N LEU A 138 2.28 2.25 -1.58
CA LEU A 138 2.41 1.37 -0.41
C LEU A 138 2.41 2.17 0.90
N ALA A 139 3.14 3.28 0.98
CA ALA A 139 3.10 4.12 2.19
C ALA A 139 1.70 4.68 2.49
N ALA A 140 0.96 5.10 1.46
CA ALA A 140 -0.39 5.61 1.62
C ALA A 140 -1.38 4.49 1.99
N HIS A 141 -1.28 3.33 1.34
CA HIS A 141 -2.10 2.15 1.62
C HIS A 141 -1.92 1.72 3.08
N GLU A 142 -0.68 1.52 3.53
CA GLU A 142 -0.39 1.13 4.92
C GLU A 142 -0.78 2.21 5.95
N PHE A 143 -0.72 3.48 5.56
CA PHE A 143 -1.27 4.56 6.36
C PHE A 143 -2.79 4.51 6.44
N GLY A 144 -3.49 4.15 5.36
CA GLY A 144 -4.93 3.92 5.37
C GLY A 144 -5.34 2.89 6.43
N HIS A 145 -4.67 1.73 6.44
CA HIS A 145 -4.83 0.70 7.47
C HIS A 145 -4.58 1.25 8.88
N CYS A 146 -3.43 1.91 9.07
CA CYS A 146 -3.05 2.49 10.35
C CYS A 146 -4.07 3.48 10.89
N ALA A 147 -4.54 4.41 10.05
CA ALA A 147 -5.51 5.41 10.41
C ALA A 147 -6.89 4.81 10.74
N ALA A 148 -7.33 3.80 9.96
CA ALA A 148 -8.59 3.09 10.22
C ALA A 148 -8.56 2.37 11.58
N LEU A 149 -7.48 1.62 11.86
CA LEU A 149 -7.31 0.91 13.13
C LEU A 149 -7.22 1.87 14.32
N HIS A 150 -6.49 2.98 14.15
CA HIS A 150 -6.39 4.01 15.18
C HIS A 150 -7.76 4.67 15.45
N GLN A 151 -8.49 5.11 14.43
CA GLN A 151 -9.81 5.73 14.61
C GLN A 151 -10.84 4.76 15.20
N ALA A 152 -10.78 3.47 14.82
CA ALA A 152 -11.59 2.43 15.45
C ALA A 152 -11.24 2.25 16.94
N SER A 153 -9.95 2.29 17.30
CA SER A 153 -9.51 2.19 18.70
C SER A 153 -9.99 3.36 19.57
N LEU A 154 -10.19 4.54 18.96
CA LEU A 154 -10.71 5.74 19.62
C LEU A 154 -12.25 5.75 19.69
N GLY A 155 -12.93 4.81 19.03
CA GLY A 155 -14.39 4.75 18.95
C GLY A 155 -15.00 5.74 17.94
N ASN A 156 -14.20 6.40 17.11
CA ASN A 156 -14.66 7.36 16.11
C ASN A 156 -15.18 6.68 14.84
N MET A 157 -14.80 5.42 14.63
CA MET A 157 -15.21 4.61 13.50
C MET A 157 -15.72 3.27 14.01
N LEU A 158 -16.88 2.82 13.50
CA LEU A 158 -17.22 1.41 13.63
C LEU A 158 -16.07 0.62 12.99
N SER A 159 -15.52 -0.37 13.71
CA SER A 159 -14.36 -1.09 13.20
C SER A 159 -14.65 -1.58 11.79
N ILE A 160 -13.89 -1.08 10.81
CA ILE A 160 -13.85 -1.68 9.48
C ILE A 160 -13.49 -3.14 9.70
N LYS A 161 -14.34 -4.05 9.22
CA LYS A 161 -14.14 -5.47 9.48
C LYS A 161 -12.77 -5.88 8.94
N PRO A 162 -11.97 -6.61 9.73
CA PRO A 162 -10.69 -7.13 9.25
C PRO A 162 -10.85 -7.91 7.94
N GLY A 163 -9.82 -7.85 7.09
CA GLY A 163 -9.82 -8.48 5.77
C GLY A 163 -10.34 -7.54 4.69
N LYS A 164 -11.27 -8.03 3.86
CA LYS A 164 -11.72 -7.40 2.60
C LYS A 164 -12.06 -5.90 2.74
N ASP A 165 -12.76 -5.50 3.80
CA ASP A 165 -13.17 -4.09 3.98
C ASP A 165 -12.00 -3.17 4.36
N GLN A 166 -11.00 -3.67 5.10
CA GLN A 166 -9.80 -2.90 5.45
C GLN A 166 -8.92 -2.67 4.22
N GLU A 167 -8.71 -3.69 3.40
CA GLU A 167 -7.93 -3.54 2.15
C GLU A 167 -8.57 -2.54 1.19
N LEU A 168 -9.90 -2.61 1.04
CA LEU A 168 -10.63 -1.64 0.23
C LEU A 168 -10.44 -0.22 0.74
N PHE A 169 -10.55 -0.01 2.06
CA PHE A 169 -10.35 1.31 2.63
C PHE A 169 -8.92 1.83 2.43
N ALA A 170 -7.92 0.99 2.61
CA ALA A 170 -6.51 1.33 2.40
C ALA A 170 -6.24 1.73 0.94
N ASP A 171 -6.77 0.98 -0.04
CA ASP A 171 -6.66 1.33 -1.46
C ASP A 171 -7.44 2.60 -1.82
N GLN A 172 -8.63 2.80 -1.26
CA GLN A 172 -9.41 4.04 -1.44
C GLN A 172 -8.67 5.26 -0.87
N TYR A 173 -8.05 5.11 0.30
CA TYR A 173 -7.24 6.17 0.90
C TYR A 173 -6.02 6.49 0.00
N ALA A 174 -5.31 5.47 -0.48
CA ALA A 174 -4.17 5.67 -1.37
C ALA A 174 -4.58 6.35 -2.69
N LEU A 175 -5.74 5.97 -3.23
CA LEU A 175 -6.32 6.59 -4.42
C LEU A 175 -6.68 8.07 -4.15
N ALA A 176 -7.35 8.37 -3.03
CA ALA A 176 -7.65 9.74 -2.61
C ALA A 176 -6.39 10.60 -2.41
N PHE A 177 -5.33 10.02 -1.84
CA PHE A 177 -4.03 10.67 -1.66
C PHE A 177 -3.45 11.14 -3.00
N PHE A 178 -3.48 10.31 -4.04
CA PHE A 178 -3.02 10.72 -5.36
C PHE A 178 -3.94 11.73 -6.04
N LEU A 179 -5.27 11.59 -5.89
CA LEU A 179 -6.22 12.52 -6.47
C LEU A 179 -6.04 13.95 -5.92
N LEU A 180 -5.84 14.13 -4.61
CA LEU A 180 -5.61 15.46 -4.02
C LEU A 180 -4.33 16.15 -4.52
N GLN A 181 -3.35 15.36 -4.94
CA GLN A 181 -2.09 15.83 -5.50
C GLN A 181 -2.14 16.03 -7.02
N ASP A 182 -3.34 15.99 -7.61
CA ASP A 182 -3.54 16.08 -9.06
C ASP A 182 -2.80 14.97 -9.84
N LYS A 183 -2.60 13.81 -9.21
CA LYS A 183 -1.96 12.63 -9.81
C LYS A 183 -3.01 11.64 -10.33
N ILE A 184 -3.92 12.15 -11.16
CA ILE A 184 -5.06 11.38 -11.70
C ILE A 184 -4.61 10.10 -12.41
N ASN A 185 -3.52 10.16 -13.19
CA ASN A 185 -3.01 8.99 -13.89
C ASN A 185 -2.50 7.92 -12.93
N THR A 186 -1.83 8.29 -11.84
CA THR A 186 -1.36 7.34 -10.83
C THR A 186 -2.53 6.72 -10.06
N ALA A 187 -3.55 7.52 -9.73
CA ALA A 187 -4.79 7.00 -9.13
C ALA A 187 -5.47 5.94 -10.03
N LYS A 188 -5.54 6.17 -11.34
CA LYS A 188 -6.08 5.19 -12.30
C LYS A 188 -5.24 3.92 -12.39
N LYS A 189 -3.91 4.01 -12.23
CA LYS A 189 -3.04 2.82 -12.21
C LYS A 189 -3.38 1.87 -11.07
N ILE A 190 -3.81 2.37 -9.91
CA ILE A 190 -4.24 1.53 -8.78
C ILE A 190 -5.44 0.67 -9.19
N ILE A 191 -6.45 1.26 -9.83
CA ILE A 191 -7.64 0.54 -10.32
C ILE A 191 -7.23 -0.51 -11.38
N ILE A 192 -6.36 -0.13 -12.31
CA ILE A 192 -5.87 -1.03 -13.37
C ILE A 192 -5.09 -2.20 -12.76
N PHE A 193 -4.19 -1.91 -11.83
CA PHE A 193 -3.42 -2.91 -11.11
C PHE A 193 -4.33 -3.91 -10.42
N ASN A 194 -5.29 -3.41 -9.65
CA ASN A 194 -6.29 -4.21 -8.95
C ASN A 194 -7.08 -5.13 -9.89
N ARG A 195 -7.55 -4.57 -11.02
CA ARG A 195 -8.33 -5.32 -12.02
C ARG A 195 -7.54 -6.41 -12.74
N GLN A 196 -6.26 -6.16 -13.04
CA GLN A 196 -5.48 -6.99 -13.96
C GLN A 196 -4.45 -7.89 -13.28
N ASN A 197 -3.98 -7.53 -12.07
CA ASN A 197 -2.81 -8.13 -11.43
C ASN A 197 -3.09 -8.65 -10.01
N VAL A 198 -4.23 -8.31 -9.42
CA VAL A 198 -4.69 -8.88 -8.14
C VAL A 198 -5.66 -10.02 -8.44
N ALA A 199 -5.42 -11.19 -7.85
CA ALA A 199 -6.26 -12.37 -8.05
C ALA A 199 -7.69 -12.12 -7.53
N LYS A 200 -8.72 -12.64 -8.22
CA LYS A 200 -10.13 -12.33 -7.92
C LYS A 200 -10.60 -12.76 -6.52
N ASP A 201 -9.94 -13.75 -5.94
CA ASP A 201 -10.17 -14.30 -4.61
C ASP A 201 -9.30 -13.64 -3.52
N ASP A 202 -8.39 -12.74 -3.90
CA ASP A 202 -7.59 -11.95 -2.97
C ASP A 202 -8.44 -10.86 -2.29
N PHE A 203 -8.15 -10.58 -1.01
CA PHE A 203 -8.83 -9.53 -0.26
C PHE A 203 -8.61 -8.13 -0.80
N HIS A 204 -7.60 -7.92 -1.64
CA HIS A 204 -7.37 -6.66 -2.34
C HIS A 204 -8.25 -6.53 -3.60
N HIS A 205 -8.89 -7.56 -4.13
CA HIS A 205 -9.59 -7.46 -5.43
C HIS A 205 -10.94 -6.75 -5.32
N HIS A 206 -10.95 -5.44 -5.66
CA HIS A 206 -12.11 -4.53 -5.60
C HIS A 206 -12.14 -3.51 -6.74
N PRO A 207 -11.92 -3.90 -8.01
CA PRO A 207 -11.72 -2.92 -9.08
C PRO A 207 -12.96 -2.06 -9.36
N ASP A 208 -14.16 -2.55 -9.05
CA ASP A 208 -15.41 -1.83 -9.30
C ASP A 208 -15.72 -0.85 -8.16
N GLU A 209 -15.46 -1.23 -6.91
CA GLU A 209 -15.54 -0.36 -5.75
C GLU A 209 -14.53 0.79 -5.82
N LEU A 210 -13.31 0.50 -6.29
CA LEU A 210 -12.28 1.53 -6.52
C LEU A 210 -12.65 2.46 -7.68
N GLN A 211 -13.25 1.95 -8.75
CA GLN A 211 -13.75 2.78 -9.84
C GLN A 211 -14.90 3.68 -9.37
N ALA A 212 -15.86 3.13 -8.62
CA ALA A 212 -16.98 3.91 -8.08
C ALA A 212 -16.50 5.00 -7.11
N PHE A 213 -15.49 4.70 -6.28
CA PHE A 213 -14.85 5.70 -5.42
C PHE A 213 -14.19 6.81 -6.24
N PHE A 214 -13.41 6.44 -7.28
CA PHE A 214 -12.76 7.41 -8.17
C PHE A 214 -13.79 8.34 -8.84
N ASP A 215 -14.90 7.78 -9.33
CA ASP A 215 -15.95 8.54 -10.00
C ASP A 215 -16.74 9.43 -9.03
N ALA A 216 -16.86 9.03 -7.77
CA ALA A 216 -17.53 9.79 -6.72
C ALA A 216 -16.61 10.84 -6.04
N PHE A 217 -15.31 10.83 -6.36
CA PHE A 217 -14.35 11.75 -5.74
C PHE A 217 -14.67 13.19 -6.17
N PRO A 218 -14.74 14.15 -5.22
CA PRO A 218 -15.08 15.53 -5.55
C PRO A 218 -14.06 16.15 -6.51
N PRO A 219 -14.48 17.07 -7.38
CA PRO A 219 -13.57 17.80 -8.25
C PRO A 219 -12.52 18.55 -7.41
N LEU A 220 -11.29 18.57 -7.92
CA LEU A 220 -10.17 19.17 -7.23
C LEU A 220 -10.17 20.69 -7.41
N ASP A 221 -11.04 21.37 -6.66
CA ASP A 221 -11.16 22.82 -6.63
C ASP A 221 -10.53 23.46 -5.38
N ASP A 222 -10.51 24.79 -5.34
CA ASP A 222 -9.94 25.55 -4.22
C ASP A 222 -10.67 25.27 -2.90
N SER A 223 -11.96 24.93 -2.95
CA SER A 223 -12.76 24.60 -1.76
C SER A 223 -12.31 23.27 -1.16
N LEU A 224 -12.16 22.23 -1.98
CA LEU A 224 -11.67 20.93 -1.54
C LEU A 224 -10.27 21.06 -0.93
N ARG A 225 -9.37 21.78 -1.60
CA ARG A 225 -8.00 22.01 -1.10
C ARG A 225 -7.96 22.83 0.19
N ALA A 226 -8.88 23.78 0.35
CA ALA A 226 -8.99 24.55 1.58
C ALA A 226 -9.50 23.71 2.76
N ASN A 227 -10.30 22.67 2.48
CA ASN A 227 -10.91 21.80 3.50
C ASN A 227 -10.05 20.59 3.86
N VAL A 228 -9.19 20.10 2.95
CA VAL A 228 -8.29 18.97 3.21
C VAL A 228 -6.85 19.47 3.35
N LYS A 229 -6.46 19.76 4.59
CA LYS A 229 -5.15 20.37 4.89
C LYS A 229 -4.11 19.34 5.33
N ASN A 230 -4.57 18.19 5.80
CA ASN A 230 -3.72 17.16 6.36
C ASN A 230 -4.29 15.75 6.11
N THR A 231 -3.55 14.72 6.49
CA THR A 231 -3.96 13.33 6.28
C THR A 231 -5.14 12.90 7.17
N TYR A 232 -5.41 13.57 8.29
CA TYR A 232 -6.62 13.33 9.09
C TYR A 232 -7.88 13.79 8.33
N ASP A 233 -7.83 15.00 7.75
CA ASP A 233 -8.91 15.49 6.89
C ASP A 233 -9.12 14.56 5.67
N LEU A 234 -8.03 14.02 5.12
CA LEU A 234 -8.09 13.05 4.02
C LEU A 234 -8.76 11.74 4.44
N VAL A 235 -8.47 11.21 5.64
CA VAL A 235 -9.19 10.03 6.19
C VAL A 235 -10.69 10.30 6.25
N ALA A 236 -11.09 11.46 6.78
CA ALA A 236 -12.51 11.84 6.85
C ALA A 236 -13.14 11.98 5.46
N LEU A 237 -12.43 12.58 4.49
CA LEU A 237 -12.89 12.66 3.10
C LEU A 237 -13.06 11.27 2.50
N THR A 238 -12.09 10.38 2.67
CA THR A 238 -12.13 9.01 2.15
C THR A 238 -13.36 8.26 2.67
N ILE A 239 -13.64 8.33 3.97
CA ILE A 239 -14.85 7.71 4.56
C ILE A 239 -16.13 8.25 3.88
N ASN A 240 -16.22 9.57 3.72
CA ASN A 240 -17.40 10.22 3.14
C ASN A 240 -17.59 9.86 1.65
N VAL A 241 -16.51 9.79 0.87
CA VAL A 241 -16.57 9.41 -0.55
C VAL A 241 -16.90 7.92 -0.70
N ALA A 242 -16.30 7.05 0.11
CA ALA A 242 -16.59 5.62 0.11
C ALA A 242 -18.07 5.33 0.39
N ALA A 243 -18.65 6.02 1.38
CA ALA A 243 -20.08 5.90 1.68
C ALA A 243 -20.97 6.31 0.50
N LYS A 244 -20.62 7.41 -0.21
CA LYS A 244 -21.36 7.86 -1.41
C LYS A 244 -21.23 6.89 -2.59
N ALA A 245 -20.03 6.35 -2.81
CA ALA A 245 -19.76 5.37 -3.85
C ALA A 245 -20.55 4.08 -3.63
N GLN A 246 -20.62 3.60 -2.39
CA GLN A 246 -21.38 2.40 -2.04
C GLN A 246 -22.88 2.55 -2.34
N ILE A 247 -23.47 3.72 -2.07
CA ILE A 247 -24.88 4.00 -2.39
C ILE A 247 -25.13 3.88 -3.90
N HIS A 248 -24.21 4.39 -4.73
CA HIS A 248 -24.34 4.31 -6.19
C HIS A 248 -24.25 2.87 -6.70
N LEU A 249 -23.32 2.07 -6.14
CA LEU A 249 -23.19 0.66 -6.50
C LEU A 249 -24.44 -0.14 -6.14
N LEU A 250 -25.01 0.09 -4.95
CA LEU A 250 -26.25 -0.57 -4.53
C LEU A 250 -27.44 -0.20 -5.41
N ALA A 251 -27.57 1.08 -5.78
CA ALA A 251 -28.63 1.54 -6.68
C ALA A 251 -28.51 0.89 -8.07
N LYS A 252 -27.28 0.79 -8.60
CA LYS A 252 -27.03 0.14 -9.89
C LYS A 252 -27.34 -1.37 -9.85
N ALA A 253 -26.97 -2.05 -8.77
CA ALA A 253 -27.29 -3.47 -8.60
C ALA A 253 -28.81 -3.73 -8.52
N GLN A 254 -29.55 -2.85 -7.85
CA GLN A 254 -31.02 -2.92 -7.78
C GLN A 254 -31.69 -2.68 -9.14
N GLN A 255 -31.15 -1.80 -9.98
CA GLN A 255 -31.68 -1.59 -11.33
C GLN A 255 -31.49 -2.84 -12.21
N VAL A 256 -30.31 -3.44 -12.20
CA VAL A 256 -30.02 -4.67 -12.97
C VAL A 256 -30.85 -5.87 -12.49
N ALA A 257 -31.22 -5.93 -11.21
CA ALA A 257 -32.05 -7.01 -10.68
C ALA A 257 -33.55 -6.87 -11.04
N ASN A 258 -33.98 -5.69 -11.49
CA ASN A 258 -35.37 -5.40 -11.84
C ASN A 258 -35.62 -5.37 -13.36
N ASP A 259 -34.57 -5.47 -14.17
CA ASP A 259 -34.59 -5.58 -15.63
C ASP A 259 -34.49 -7.06 -16.07
#